data_AF-A0A937TSC7-F1
#
_entry.id   AF-A0A937TSC7-F1
#
_cell.length_a   1.000
_cell.length_b   1.000
_cell.length_c   1.000
_cell.angle_alpha   90.00
_cell.angle_beta   90.00
_cell.angle_gamma   90.00
#
_symmetry.space_group_name_H-M   'P 1'
#
loop_
_entity.id
_entity.type
_entity.pdbx_description
1 polymer ?
#
loop_
_entity_poly.entity_id
_entity_poly.type
_entity_poly.pdbx_seq_one_letter_code
_entity_poly.pdbx_strand_id
1 'polypeptide(L)' 'MKKIWAHKANSFKKAREHDEKYYLFKSPQERLSDIQFCRELYFKLKGLTDESREGFRRVIKIVKQT' A
#
# COMPACT_ATOMS: atom_id res chain seq x y z
N MET A 1 6.50 13.99 19.54
CA MET A 1 6.09 13.83 18.12
C MET A 1 6.36 12.39 17.69
N LYS A 2 5.37 11.67 17.15
CA LYS A 2 5.61 10.35 16.55
C LYS A 2 6.51 10.53 15.33
N LYS A 3 7.62 9.79 15.27
CA LYS A 3 8.58 9.85 14.17
C LYS A 3 7.88 9.32 12.92
N ILE A 4 7.56 10.19 11.96
CA ILE A 4 6.96 9.77 10.70
C ILE A 4 8.06 9.05 9.92
N TRP A 5 7.91 7.73 9.74
CA TRP A 5 8.85 6.95 8.96
C TRP A 5 8.49 7.08 7.48
N ALA A 6 9.24 7.90 6.74
CA ALA A 6 9.09 8.08 5.31
C ALA A 6 10.42 7.76 4.62
N HIS A 7 10.41 6.74 3.74
CA HIS A 7 11.57 6.42 2.92
C HIS A 7 11.61 7.34 1.68
N LYS A 8 12.55 8.29 1.66
CA LYS A 8 12.75 9.18 0.51
C LYS A 8 13.66 8.49 -0.51
N ALA A 9 13.07 7.90 -1.55
CA ALA A 9 13.83 7.26 -2.63
C ALA A 9 14.35 8.29 -3.64
N ASN A 10 15.59 8.10 -4.12
CA ASN A 10 16.22 8.97 -5.12
C ASN A 10 15.92 8.54 -6.57
N SER A 11 15.17 7.45 -6.77
CA SER A 11 14.73 7.00 -8.10
C SER A 11 13.52 6.07 -7.99
N PHE A 12 12.76 5.96 -9.09
CA PHE A 12 11.64 5.01 -9.19
C PHE A 12 12.08 3.56 -8.98
N LYS A 13 13.29 3.19 -9.45
CA LYS A 13 13.86 1.85 -9.22
C LYS A 13 14.06 1.58 -7.73
N LYS A 14 14.67 2.51 -6.99
CA LYS A 14 14.89 2.37 -5.54
C LYS A 14 13.58 2.34 -4.76
N ALA A 15 12.58 3.12 -5.17
CA ALA A 15 11.25 3.06 -4.57
C ALA A 15 10.63 1.66 -4.75
N ARG A 16 10.72 1.11 -5.97
CA ARG A 16 10.20 -0.22 -6.27
C ARG A 16 10.90 -1.34 -5.50
N GLU A 17 12.23 -1.29 -5.38
CA GLU A 17 13.00 -2.27 -4.60
C GLU A 17 12.63 -2.22 -3.11
N HIS A 18 12.37 -1.02 -2.58
CA HIS A 18 11.91 -0.84 -1.21
C HIS A 18 10.51 -1.45 -1.00
N ASP A 19 9.56 -1.17 -1.90
CA ASP A 19 8.22 -1.75 -1.87
C ASP A 19 8.28 -3.28 -1.96
N GLU A 20 9.10 -3.83 -2.86
CA GLU A 20 9.26 -5.27 -3.01
C GLU A 20 9.76 -5.92 -1.71
N LYS A 21 10.76 -5.33 -1.05
CA LYS A 21 11.22 -5.79 0.27
C LYS A 21 10.13 -5.69 1.33
N TYR A 22 9.40 -4.58 1.38
CA TYR A 22 8.30 -4.39 2.31
C TYR A 22 7.24 -5.48 2.17
N TYR A 23 6.80 -5.74 0.93
CA TYR A 23 5.83 -6.79 0.68
C TYR A 23 6.42 -8.16 1.00
N LEU A 24 7.62 -8.51 0.54
CA LEU A 24 8.25 -9.81 0.81
C LEU A 24 8.37 -10.12 2.31
N PHE A 25 8.62 -9.12 3.15
CA PHE A 25 8.75 -9.28 4.60
C PHE A 25 7.41 -9.53 5.31
N LYS A 26 6.28 -9.19 4.70
CA LYS A 26 4.93 -9.34 5.28
C LYS A 26 4.21 -10.59 4.79
N SER A 27 3.40 -11.18 5.66
CA SER A 27 2.43 -12.22 5.28
C SER A 27 1.31 -11.66 4.38
N PRO A 28 0.60 -12.51 3.61
CA PRO A 28 -0.56 -12.07 2.82
C PRO A 28 -1.60 -11.31 3.65
N GLN A 29 -1.87 -11.75 4.87
CA GLN A 29 -2.88 -11.18 5.76
C GLN A 29 -2.49 -9.77 6.22
N GLU A 30 -1.24 -9.56 6.61
CA GLU A 30 -0.74 -8.23 6.98
C GLU A 30 -0.79 -7.25 5.81
N ARG A 31 -0.41 -7.71 4.60
CA ARG A 31 -0.48 -6.87 3.39
C ARG A 31 -1.93 -6.45 3.10
N LEU A 32 -2.87 -7.39 3.25
CA LEU A 32 -4.29 -7.12 3.04
C LEU A 32 -4.81 -6.11 4.07
N SER A 33 -4.40 -6.25 5.33
CA SER A 33 -4.73 -5.32 6.40
C SER A 33 -4.19 -3.91 6.14
N ASP A 34 -2.95 -3.78 5.70
CA ASP A 34 -2.35 -2.47 5.37
C ASP A 34 -3.13 -1.77 4.24
N ILE A 35 -3.48 -2.51 3.18
CA ILE A 35 -4.24 -1.99 2.05
C ILE A 35 -5.64 -1.54 2.50
N GLN A 36 -6.29 -2.33 3.35
CA GLN A 36 -7.60 -1.98 3.92
C GLN A 36 -7.52 -0.69 4.75
N PHE A 37 -6.50 -0.57 5.61
CA PHE A 37 -6.28 0.63 6.42
C PHE A 37 -6.05 1.88 5.55
N CYS A 38 -5.18 1.79 4.54
CA CYS A 38 -4.94 2.89 3.60
C CYS A 38 -6.21 3.31 2.85
N ARG A 39 -7.07 2.34 2.49
CA ARG A 39 -8.36 2.61 1.83
C ARG A 39 -9.31 3.38 2.75
N GLU A 40 -9.48 2.93 3.98
CA GLU A 40 -10.34 3.60 4.96
C GLU A 40 -9.87 5.01 5.27
N LEU A 41 -8.55 5.21 5.37
CA LEU A 41 -7.97 6.55 5.51
C LEU A 41 -8.27 7.42 4.31
N TYR A 42 -8.12 6.91 3.08
CA TYR A 42 -8.42 7.66 1.87
C TYR A 42 -9.88 8.14 1.85
N PHE A 43 -10.83 7.24 2.16
CA PHE A 43 -12.24 7.60 2.19
C PHE A 43 -12.55 8.63 3.29
N LYS A 44 -12.00 8.46 4.49
CA LYS A 44 -12.11 9.44 5.59
C LYS A 44 -11.59 10.82 5.17
N LEU A 45 -10.42 10.87 4.53
CA LEU A 45 -9.79 12.13 4.10
C LEU A 45 -10.55 12.81 2.96
N LYS A 46 -11.21 12.05 2.09
CA LYS A 46 -11.96 12.57 0.96
C LYS A 46 -13.44 12.80 1.26
N GLY A 47 -13.92 12.43 2.45
CA GLY A 47 -15.35 12.51 2.80
C GLY A 47 -16.23 11.64 1.91
N LEU A 48 -15.64 10.58 1.33
CA LEU A 48 -16.35 9.67 0.43
C LEU A 48 -17.02 8.58 1.26
N THR A 49 -18.30 8.35 0.98
CA THR A 49 -19.10 7.26 1.58
C THR A 49 -19.24 6.06 0.67
N ASP A 50 -18.70 6.14 -0.55
CA ASP A 50 -18.79 5.06 -1.52
C ASP A 50 -17.71 4.00 -1.24
N GLU A 51 -18.15 2.88 -0.67
CA GLU A 51 -17.32 1.69 -0.47
C GLU A 51 -17.10 0.91 -1.76
N SER A 52 -17.78 1.29 -2.86
CA SER A 52 -17.65 0.61 -4.13
C SER A 52 -16.23 0.76 -4.68
N ARG A 53 -15.76 -0.30 -5.32
CA ARG A 53 -14.46 -0.35 -6.01
C ARG A 53 -14.59 0.09 -7.47
N GLU A 54 -15.68 0.76 -7.82
CA GLU A 54 -15.96 1.17 -9.19
C GLU A 54 -14.98 2.29 -9.61
N GLY A 55 -14.33 2.12 -10.77
CA GLY A 55 -13.33 3.07 -11.27
C GLY A 55 -11.89 2.93 -10.72
N PHE A 56 -11.65 2.13 -9.67
CA PHE A 56 -10.28 1.87 -9.22
C PHE A 56 -9.54 0.94 -10.19
N ARG A 57 -8.49 1.46 -10.84
CA ARG A 57 -7.58 0.67 -11.69
C ARG A 57 -6.88 -0.40 -10.85
N ARG A 58 -7.21 -1.68 -11.07
CA ARG A 58 -6.56 -2.80 -10.39
C ARG A 58 -5.20 -3.06 -11.02
N VAL A 59 -4.12 -2.78 -10.28
CA VAL A 59 -2.78 -3.25 -10.64
C VAL A 59 -2.51 -4.51 -9.83
N ILE A 60 -2.62 -5.67 -10.48
CA ILE A 60 -2.33 -6.96 -9.85
C ILE A 60 -0.83 -7.24 -10.03
N LYS A 61 -0.09 -7.24 -8.93
CA LYS A 61 1.32 -7.65 -8.91
C LYS A 61 1.42 -9.02 -8.26
N ILE A 62 1.76 -10.04 -9.05
CA ILE A 62 2.05 -11.38 -8.54
C ILE A 62 3.44 -11.34 -7.91
N VAL A 63 3.51 -11.52 -6.60
CA VAL A 63 4.78 -11.62 -5.85
C VAL A 63 4.99 -13.08 -5.53
N LYS A 64 6.05 -13.68 -6.05
CA LYS A 64 6.43 -15.07 -5.75
C LYS A 64 6.76 -15.15 -4.25
N GLN A 65 5.97 -15.89 -3.49
CA GLN A 65 6.27 -16.23 -2.10
C GLN A 65 7.10 -17.52 -2.11
N THR A 66 8.21 -17.51 -1.39
CA THR A 66 9.08 -18.68 -1.19
C THR A 66 8.48 -19.61 -0.16
#